data_AF-A0A382M4S0-F1
#
_entry.id   AF-A0A382M4S0-F1
#
_cell.length_a   1.000
_cell.length_b   1.000
_cell.length_c   1.000
_cell.angle_alpha   90.00
_cell.angle_beta   90.00
_cell.angle_gamma   90.00
#
_symmetry.space_group_name_H-M   'P 1'
#
loop_
_entity.id
_entity.type
_entity.pdbx_description
1 polymer ?
#
loop_
_entity_poly.entity_id
_entity_poly.type
_entity_poly.pdbx_seq_one_letter_code
_entity_poly.pdbx_strand_id
1 'polypeptide(L)'
;MRQLIAISLMTIVASAQADPHYQVLTSVKRDTHAESWQLTSADFPSYNGKVRWSINKRTLHGGKQEGVDLVEVDNGRLQFRVIPTRGMSVLDVTLGDVRLGWNSPVKEVVHPSYI
;
A
#
# COMPACT_ATOMS: atom_id res chain seq x y z
N MET A 1 26.18 -1.45 62.81
CA MET A 1 26.88 -1.19 61.54
C MET A 1 26.09 -1.79 60.38
N ARG A 2 25.79 -0.96 59.38
CA ARG A 2 25.42 -1.26 57.97
C ARG A 2 24.20 -2.15 57.69
N GLN A 3 23.13 -1.46 57.29
CA GLN A 3 22.00 -1.99 56.53
C GLN A 3 22.42 -2.37 55.10
N LEU A 4 21.83 -3.44 54.56
CA LEU A 4 21.89 -3.78 53.14
C LEU A 4 20.44 -3.93 52.63
N ILE A 5 19.92 -2.87 52.01
CA ILE A 5 18.65 -2.89 51.28
C ILE A 5 18.99 -3.18 49.82
N ALA A 6 18.65 -4.37 49.34
CA ALA A 6 18.81 -4.75 47.94
C ALA A 6 17.64 -4.16 47.14
N ILE A 7 17.91 -3.12 46.34
CA ILE A 7 16.93 -2.54 45.41
C ILE A 7 17.03 -3.33 44.10
N SER A 8 16.08 -4.22 43.87
CA SER A 8 15.90 -4.90 42.60
C SER A 8 15.32 -3.94 41.57
N LEU A 9 16.15 -3.54 40.59
CA LEU A 9 15.76 -2.67 39.48
C LEU A 9 14.98 -3.49 38.46
N MET A 10 13.65 -3.40 38.50
CA MET A 10 12.75 -4.07 37.55
C MET A 10 12.70 -3.23 36.26
N THR A 11 13.42 -3.66 35.24
CA THR A 11 13.40 -3.02 33.91
C THR A 11 12.13 -3.40 33.17
N ILE A 12 11.18 -2.46 33.07
CA ILE A 12 9.99 -2.60 32.24
C ILE A 12 10.42 -2.33 30.80
N VAL A 13 10.52 -3.38 29.98
CA VAL A 13 10.70 -3.23 28.54
C VAL A 13 9.32 -2.92 27.94
N ALA A 14 9.08 -1.64 27.65
CA ALA A 14 7.90 -1.24 26.89
C ALA A 14 8.10 -1.65 25.41
N SER A 15 7.30 -2.58 24.93
CA SER A 15 7.23 -2.88 23.50
C SER A 15 6.55 -1.71 22.78
N ALA A 16 7.31 -0.97 21.97
CA ALA A 16 6.72 0.01 21.06
C ALA A 16 5.98 -0.73 19.94
N GLN A 17 4.66 -0.88 20.10
CA GLN A 17 3.80 -1.28 18.98
C GLN A 17 3.74 -0.09 18.03
N ALA A 18 4.12 -0.28 16.76
CA ALA A 18 3.97 0.75 15.75
C ALA A 18 2.48 0.98 15.47
N ASP A 19 2.04 2.24 15.50
CA ASP A 19 0.67 2.58 15.16
C ASP A 19 0.41 2.26 13.67
N PRO A 20 -0.73 1.63 13.34
CA PRO A 20 -1.09 1.37 11.96
C PRO A 20 -1.22 2.68 11.16
N HIS A 21 -0.58 2.73 9.99
CA HIS A 21 -0.73 3.84 9.07
C HIS A 21 -2.04 3.72 8.28
N TYR A 22 -2.89 4.73 8.36
CA TYR A 22 -4.15 4.81 7.61
C TYR A 22 -4.15 6.04 6.71
N GLN A 23 -4.32 5.81 5.40
CA GLN A 23 -4.57 6.85 4.43
C GLN A 23 -5.89 6.57 3.72
N VAL A 24 -6.71 7.61 3.55
CA VAL A 24 -7.91 7.52 2.70
C VAL A 24 -7.66 8.20 1.38
N LEU A 25 -7.85 7.44 0.31
CA LEU A 25 -7.59 7.87 -1.06
C LEU A 25 -8.87 8.25 -1.80
N THR A 26 -10.00 7.63 -1.42
CA THR A 26 -11.31 7.91 -2.00
C THR A 26 -12.37 7.83 -0.90
N SER A 27 -13.28 8.80 -0.82
CA SER A 27 -14.36 8.82 0.17
C SER A 27 -15.53 9.65 -0.33
N VAL A 28 -16.70 9.00 -0.44
CA VAL A 28 -17.96 9.70 -0.74
C VAL A 28 -18.36 10.65 0.39
N LYS A 29 -18.23 10.21 1.65
CA LYS A 29 -18.61 11.02 2.82
C LYS A 29 -17.84 12.33 2.93
N ARG A 30 -16.58 12.34 2.49
CA ARG A 30 -15.70 13.52 2.55
C ARG A 30 -15.57 14.24 1.21
N ASP A 31 -16.25 13.74 0.17
CA ASP A 31 -16.10 14.21 -1.21
C ASP A 31 -14.62 14.31 -1.64
N THR A 32 -13.86 13.25 -1.35
CA THR A 32 -12.42 13.20 -1.65
C THR A 32 -12.14 12.12 -2.68
N HIS A 33 -11.39 12.49 -3.71
CA HIS A 33 -10.78 11.59 -4.67
C HIS A 33 -9.33 12.04 -4.93
N ALA A 34 -8.35 11.27 -4.48
CA ALA A 34 -6.94 11.58 -4.72
C ALA A 34 -6.54 11.13 -6.12
N GLU A 35 -6.28 12.05 -7.05
CA GLU A 35 -5.84 11.72 -8.42
C GLU A 35 -4.49 11.01 -8.45
N SER A 36 -3.59 11.38 -7.53
CA SER A 36 -2.33 10.70 -7.33
C SER A 36 -1.96 10.70 -5.86
N TRP A 37 -1.31 9.63 -5.42
CA TRP A 37 -0.79 9.51 -4.06
C TRP A 37 0.30 8.44 -4.01
N GLN A 38 1.32 8.65 -3.20
CA GLN A 38 2.41 7.70 -3.04
C GLN A 38 2.82 7.61 -1.57
N LEU A 39 3.18 6.41 -1.15
CA LEU A 39 3.83 6.12 0.12
C LEU A 39 4.90 5.07 -0.07
N THR A 40 6.06 5.31 0.51
CA THR A 40 7.22 4.44 0.38
C THR A 40 7.82 4.17 1.73
N SER A 41 8.64 3.12 1.81
CA SER A 41 9.46 2.85 2.99
C SER A 41 10.39 4.00 3.40
N ALA A 42 10.70 4.94 2.50
CA ALA A 42 11.56 6.10 2.80
C ALA A 42 10.81 7.19 3.59
N ASP A 43 9.48 7.21 3.53
CA ASP A 43 8.63 8.13 4.29
C ASP A 43 8.58 7.78 5.79
N PHE A 44 9.24 6.69 6.18
CA PHE A 44 9.34 6.21 7.56
C PHE A 44 10.82 6.22 7.99
N PRO A 45 11.31 7.30 8.63
CA PRO A 45 12.72 7.40 9.04
C PRO A 45 13.18 6.30 10.00
N SER A 46 12.25 5.74 10.79
CA SER A 46 12.50 4.63 11.71
C SER A 46 12.45 3.25 11.02
N TYR A 47 12.09 3.18 9.74
CA TYR A 47 12.02 1.92 9.01
C TYR A 47 13.42 1.38 8.73
N ASN A 48 13.72 0.24 9.37
CA ASN A 48 15.00 -0.47 9.28
C ASN A 48 14.89 -1.80 8.49
N GLY A 49 13.76 -2.03 7.82
CA GLY A 49 13.56 -3.23 7.02
C GLY A 49 14.50 -3.28 5.82
N LYS A 50 14.91 -4.49 5.45
CA LYS A 50 15.89 -4.71 4.35
C LYS A 50 15.32 -4.38 2.97
N VAL A 51 13.99 -4.41 2.82
CA VAL A 51 13.35 -4.26 1.51
C VAL A 51 12.69 -2.90 1.41
N ARG A 52 12.89 -2.22 0.28
CA ARG A 52 12.18 -0.98 -0.02
C ARG A 52 10.84 -1.34 -0.65
N TRP A 53 9.77 -0.95 0.01
CA TRP A 53 8.40 -1.13 -0.47
C TRP A 53 7.80 0.21 -0.88
N SER A 54 6.78 0.14 -1.73
CA SER A 54 6.01 1.30 -2.20
C SER A 54 4.55 0.95 -2.42
N ILE A 55 3.69 1.94 -2.22
CA ILE A 55 2.28 1.95 -2.58
C ILE A 55 2.06 3.20 -3.42
N ASN A 56 1.47 3.05 -4.61
CA ASN A 56 1.20 4.15 -5.52
C ASN A 56 -0.25 4.11 -5.99
N LYS A 57 -0.96 5.23 -5.90
CA LYS A 57 -2.26 5.46 -6.55
C LYS A 57 -2.06 6.44 -7.69
N ARG A 58 -2.67 6.16 -8.84
CA ARG A 58 -2.80 7.12 -9.94
C ARG A 58 -4.09 6.91 -10.74
N THR A 59 -4.68 8.00 -11.21
CA THR A 59 -5.72 7.97 -12.25
C THR A 59 -5.08 7.76 -13.63
N LEU A 60 -5.65 6.87 -14.42
CA LEU A 60 -5.26 6.61 -15.81
C LEU A 60 -5.95 7.60 -16.75
N HIS A 61 -5.26 7.96 -17.83
CA HIS A 61 -5.73 8.89 -18.84
C HIS A 61 -5.56 8.32 -20.26
N GLY A 62 -6.39 8.82 -21.18
CA GLY A 62 -6.45 8.46 -22.59
C GLY A 62 -7.31 7.24 -22.89
N GLY A 63 -7.89 7.19 -24.10
CA GLY A 63 -8.60 6.03 -24.61
C GLY A 63 -9.80 5.60 -23.74
N LYS A 64 -10.06 4.30 -23.64
CA LYS A 64 -11.17 3.75 -22.83
C LYS A 64 -10.80 3.56 -21.36
N GLN A 65 -9.58 3.90 -20.95
CA GLN A 65 -9.14 3.84 -19.54
C GLN A 65 -9.22 5.18 -18.83
N GLU A 66 -9.64 6.25 -19.52
CA GLU A 66 -9.79 7.58 -18.92
C GLU A 66 -10.60 7.50 -17.62
N GLY A 67 -10.03 8.09 -16.55
CA GLY A 67 -10.65 8.14 -15.22
C GLY A 67 -10.55 6.85 -14.40
N VAL A 68 -9.82 5.83 -14.86
CA VAL A 68 -9.63 4.60 -14.09
C VAL A 68 -8.56 4.78 -13.03
N ASP A 69 -8.90 4.52 -11.76
CA ASP A 69 -7.94 4.45 -10.68
C ASP A 69 -7.15 3.14 -10.71
N LEU A 70 -5.84 3.23 -10.48
CA LEU A 70 -4.96 2.10 -10.25
C LEU A 70 -4.22 2.29 -8.93
N VAL A 71 -4.22 1.25 -8.08
CA VAL A 71 -3.37 1.18 -6.89
C VAL A 71 -2.39 0.04 -7.05
N GLU A 72 -1.11 0.36 -6.98
CA GLU A 72 0.02 -0.53 -7.19
C GLU A 72 0.75 -0.69 -5.86
N VAL A 73 0.95 -1.94 -5.43
CA VAL A 73 1.67 -2.28 -4.20
C VAL A 73 2.85 -3.15 -4.56
N ASP A 74 4.02 -2.78 -4.06
CA ASP A 74 5.27 -3.48 -4.32
C ASP A 74 6.08 -3.57 -3.02
N ASN A 75 6.50 -4.79 -2.66
CA ASN A 75 7.43 -5.02 -1.54
C ASN A 75 8.75 -5.66 -1.99
N GLY A 76 9.11 -5.56 -3.27
CA GLY A 76 10.29 -6.13 -3.89
C GLY A 76 10.19 -7.62 -4.24
N ARG A 77 9.26 -8.36 -3.63
CA ARG A 77 9.03 -9.79 -3.91
C ARG A 77 7.64 -10.05 -4.46
N LEU A 78 6.64 -9.40 -3.89
CA LEU A 78 5.25 -9.42 -4.29
C LEU A 78 4.88 -8.04 -4.83
N GLN A 79 4.36 -8.04 -6.05
CA GLN A 79 3.78 -6.89 -6.70
C GLN A 79 2.33 -7.22 -7.05
N PHE A 80 1.40 -6.32 -6.78
CA PHE A 80 0.04 -6.48 -7.27
C PHE A 80 -0.60 -5.14 -7.56
N ARG A 81 -1.57 -5.16 -8.46
CA ARG A 81 -2.30 -3.97 -8.89
C ARG A 81 -3.78 -4.21 -8.72
N VAL A 82 -4.46 -3.28 -8.07
CA VAL A 82 -5.92 -3.27 -7.93
C VAL A 82 -6.52 -2.05 -8.58
N ILE A 83 -7.77 -2.19 -9.04
CA ILE A 83 -8.48 -1.17 -9.80
C ILE A 83 -9.72 -0.76 -9.00
N PRO A 84 -9.64 0.30 -8.17
CA PRO A 84 -10.79 0.79 -7.40
C PRO A 84 -12.02 1.09 -8.25
N THR A 85 -11.83 1.74 -9.41
CA THR A 85 -12.92 2.06 -10.36
C THR A 85 -13.65 0.82 -10.90
N ARG A 86 -13.00 -0.36 -10.85
CA ARG A 86 -13.59 -1.66 -11.21
C ARG A 86 -13.89 -2.50 -9.97
N GLY A 87 -14.44 -1.89 -8.92
CA GLY A 87 -14.88 -2.58 -7.71
C GLY A 87 -13.76 -3.30 -6.97
N MET A 88 -12.57 -2.69 -6.91
CA MET A 88 -11.36 -3.27 -6.30
C MET A 88 -10.85 -4.55 -7.00
N SER A 89 -11.13 -4.71 -8.30
CA SER A 89 -10.62 -5.85 -9.08
C SER A 89 -9.10 -5.94 -9.02
N VAL A 90 -8.56 -7.14 -8.80
CA VAL A 90 -7.12 -7.41 -8.95
C VAL A 90 -6.82 -7.53 -10.45
N LEU A 91 -5.98 -6.64 -10.97
CA LEU A 91 -5.56 -6.67 -12.38
C LEU A 91 -4.57 -7.82 -12.62
N ASP A 92 -3.57 -7.91 -11.76
CA ASP A 92 -2.52 -8.93 -11.77
C ASP A 92 -1.71 -8.91 -10.48
N VAL A 93 -1.02 -10.02 -10.26
CA VAL A 93 -0.10 -10.27 -9.16
C VAL A 93 1.17 -10.89 -9.72
N THR A 94 2.34 -10.44 -9.27
CA THR A 94 3.64 -11.04 -9.56
C THR A 94 4.34 -11.38 -8.25
N LEU A 95 4.80 -12.61 -8.11
CA LEU A 95 5.56 -13.09 -6.96
C LEU A 95 6.84 -13.78 -7.46
N GLY A 96 7.97 -13.08 -7.38
CA GLY A 96 9.20 -13.53 -8.04
C GLY A 96 8.98 -13.74 -9.54
N ASP A 97 9.23 -14.95 -10.04
CA ASP A 97 9.10 -15.28 -11.47
C ASP A 97 7.68 -15.71 -11.88
N VAL A 98 6.74 -15.76 -10.93
CA VAL A 98 5.36 -16.20 -11.20
C VAL A 98 4.45 -15.00 -11.34
N ARG A 99 3.72 -14.93 -12.46
CA ARG A 99 2.66 -13.94 -12.68
C ARG A 99 1.29 -14.60 -12.73
N LEU A 100 0.36 -14.09 -11.92
CA LEU A 100 -1.06 -14.38 -11.96
C LEU A 100 -1.78 -13.20 -12.60
N GLY A 101 -2.36 -13.41 -13.78
CA GLY A 101 -3.10 -12.38 -14.49
C GLY A 101 -3.48 -12.84 -15.88
N TRP A 102 -4.49 -12.21 -16.45
CA TRP A 102 -4.94 -12.51 -17.81
C TRP A 102 -4.16 -11.67 -18.83
N ASN A 103 -3.69 -12.30 -19.91
CA ASN A 103 -3.05 -11.60 -21.02
C ASN A 103 -4.10 -11.13 -22.01
N SER A 104 -4.73 -9.99 -21.69
CA SER A 104 -5.84 -9.47 -22.47
C SER A 104 -5.40 -9.02 -23.87
N PRO A 105 -6.20 -9.29 -24.92
CA PRO A 105 -6.00 -8.63 -26.21
C PRO A 105 -6.23 -7.11 -26.09
N VAL A 106 -7.13 -6.69 -25.19
CA VAL A 106 -7.35 -5.28 -24.84
C VAL A 106 -6.27 -4.83 -23.85
N LYS A 107 -5.44 -3.87 -24.26
CA LYS A 107 -4.29 -3.39 -23.47
C LYS A 107 -4.65 -2.34 -22.41
N GLU A 108 -5.72 -1.60 -22.65
CA GLU A 108 -6.25 -0.61 -21.73
C GLU A 108 -7.01 -1.27 -20.58
N VAL A 109 -6.92 -0.68 -19.38
CA VAL A 109 -7.82 -1.03 -18.28
C VAL A 109 -9.14 -0.30 -18.52
N VAL A 110 -10.05 -0.94 -19.26
CA VAL A 110 -11.30 -0.29 -19.71
C VAL A 110 -12.15 0.15 -18.52
N HIS A 111 -12.54 1.43 -18.51
CA HIS A 111 -13.47 2.01 -17.55
C HIS A 111 -14.86 1.34 -17.71
N PRO A 112 -15.55 0.97 -16.61
CA PRO A 112 -16.85 0.32 -16.68
C PRO A 112 -17.91 1.05 -17.51
N SER A 113 -17.84 2.38 -17.58
CA SER A 113 -18.74 3.21 -18.42
C SER A 113 -18.63 2.99 -19.93
N TYR A 114 -17.63 2.24 -20.42
CA TYR A 114 -17.46 1.92 -21.84
C TYR A 114 -17.82 0.47 -22.20
N ILE A 115 -18.45 -0.26 -21.28
CA ILE A 115 -18.88 -1.66 -21.45
C ILE A 115 -20.41 -1.72 -21.46
#